data_AF-A0A350XXS2-F1
#
_entry.id   AF-A0A350XXS2-F1
#
_cell.length_a   1.000
_cell.length_b   1.000
_cell.length_c   1.000
_cell.angle_alpha   90.00
_cell.angle_beta   90.00
_cell.angle_gamma   90.00
#
_symmetry.space_group_name_H-M   'P 1'
#
loop_
_entity.id
_entity.type
_entity.pdbx_description
1 polymer ?
#
loop_
_entity_poly.entity_id
_entity_poly.type
_entity_poly.pdbx_seq_one_letter_code
_entity_poly.pdbx_strand_id
1 'polypeptide(L)'
;MLKHKDLISQMTLKEKASLCSGKDFWHLKSIERLGIPEIMVCDGPHGLRKQNSENKKVGIGNSYPATCFPTAVTTACSWDRDLIYRMGQALAEECLQHDVSVLLGPGVNMKRSPLCGRNFEYFSEDPELAGEMGAAFIAGVQSMGIGTALKHFAGNSQEMKRMTSNSIIDDRALREVYLRAFEKAVKKSQPWMVMNAYNLLNGTYCSENDWLQNKVLRDEWGFEGA
;
A
#
# COMPACT_ATOMS: atom_id res chain seq x y z
N MET A 1 -6.08 2.67 22.16
CA MET A 1 -4.85 2.89 22.95
C MET A 1 -3.66 2.50 22.08
N LEU A 2 -2.52 3.23 22.14
CA LEU A 2 -1.32 2.86 21.38
C LEU A 2 -0.90 1.41 21.71
N LYS A 3 -0.73 0.57 20.68
CA LYS A 3 -0.08 -0.74 20.82
C LYS A 3 1.38 -0.47 21.25
N HIS A 4 1.91 -1.23 22.21
CA HIS A 4 3.30 -1.14 22.70
C HIS A 4 3.73 0.16 23.42
N LYS A 5 2.87 0.74 24.26
CA LYS A 5 3.22 1.94 25.08
C LYS A 5 4.55 1.81 25.83
N ASP A 6 4.84 0.62 26.36
CA ASP A 6 6.05 0.38 27.16
C ASP A 6 7.34 0.49 26.34
N LEU A 7 7.32 0.10 25.05
CA LEU A 7 8.46 0.30 24.16
C LEU A 7 8.62 1.79 23.81
N ILE A 8 7.51 2.47 23.50
CA ILE A 8 7.50 3.90 23.15
C ILE A 8 7.98 4.76 24.33
N SER A 9 7.63 4.42 25.57
CA SER A 9 8.08 5.15 26.76
C SER A 9 9.58 5.01 27.01
N GLN A 10 10.19 3.91 26.56
CA GLN A 10 11.63 3.68 26.69
C GLN A 10 12.46 4.38 25.60
N MET A 11 11.85 4.83 24.50
CA MET A 11 12.54 5.52 23.42
C MET A 11 12.91 6.96 23.77
N THR A 12 14.14 7.35 23.43
CA THR A 12 14.57 8.74 23.36
C THR A 12 13.82 9.49 22.24
N LEU A 13 13.83 10.82 22.29
CA LEU A 13 13.24 11.62 21.22
C LEU A 13 13.89 11.37 19.85
N LYS A 14 15.21 11.12 19.83
CA LYS A 14 15.95 10.81 18.60
C LYS A 14 15.53 9.46 18.00
N GLU A 15 15.32 8.44 18.84
CA GLU A 15 14.80 7.14 18.42
C GLU A 15 13.36 7.25 17.89
N LYS A 16 12.50 8.07 18.53
CA LYS A 16 11.14 8.31 18.02
C LYS A 16 11.15 8.99 16.66
N ALA A 17 11.93 10.06 16.52
CA ALA A 17 12.03 10.79 15.25
C ALA A 17 12.67 9.94 14.15
N SER A 18 13.61 9.06 14.48
CA SER A 18 14.28 8.22 13.49
C SER A 18 13.31 7.24 12.80
N LEU A 19 12.33 6.70 13.54
CA LEU A 19 11.29 5.79 13.02
C LEU A 19 10.27 6.47 12.08
N CYS A 20 10.24 7.81 11.99
CA CYS A 20 9.37 8.54 11.06
C CYS A 20 9.96 8.67 9.64
N SER A 21 11.04 7.94 9.34
CA SER A 21 11.73 7.96 8.03
C SER A 21 12.32 6.59 7.72
N GLY A 22 12.41 6.25 6.43
CA GLY A 22 13.15 5.06 5.99
C GLY A 22 14.63 5.15 6.36
N LYS A 23 15.26 3.99 6.57
CA LYS A 23 16.72 3.85 6.64
C LYS A 23 17.34 4.07 5.26
N ASP A 24 16.74 3.43 4.26
CA ASP A 24 17.09 3.50 2.85
C ASP A 24 15.81 3.33 1.99
N PHE A 25 15.97 2.95 0.71
CA PHE A 25 14.84 2.76 -0.20
C PHE A 25 13.86 1.65 0.19
N TRP A 26 14.31 0.63 0.92
CA TRP A 26 13.56 -0.61 1.17
C TRP A 26 13.50 -1.01 2.65
N HIS A 27 14.21 -0.32 3.55
CA HIS A 27 14.25 -0.70 4.96
C HIS A 27 13.74 0.42 5.88
N LEU A 28 12.93 0.03 6.87
CA LEU A 28 12.61 0.86 8.04
C LEU A 28 13.71 0.72 9.10
N LYS A 29 13.88 1.73 9.95
CA LYS A 29 14.97 1.74 10.94
C LYS A 29 14.75 0.76 12.08
N SER A 30 15.84 0.19 12.59
CA SER A 30 15.89 -0.60 13.81
C SER A 30 16.21 0.25 15.05
N ILE A 31 15.90 -0.30 16.23
CA ILE A 31 16.40 0.17 17.53
C ILE A 31 16.88 -1.05 18.32
N GLU A 32 18.15 -1.40 18.16
CA GLU A 32 18.77 -2.62 18.70
C GLU A 32 18.64 -2.73 20.23
N ARG A 33 18.89 -1.63 20.96
CA ARG A 33 18.72 -1.53 22.42
C ARG A 33 17.34 -1.99 22.91
N LEU A 34 16.31 -1.79 22.10
CA LEU A 34 14.92 -2.12 22.43
C LEU A 34 14.43 -3.40 21.72
N GLY A 35 15.32 -4.12 21.02
CA GLY A 35 14.98 -5.32 20.28
C GLY A 35 14.05 -5.06 19.08
N ILE A 36 14.00 -3.83 18.55
CA ILE A 36 13.18 -3.49 17.39
C ILE A 36 14.01 -3.77 16.12
N PRO A 37 13.63 -4.77 15.32
CA PRO A 37 14.40 -5.14 14.13
C PRO A 37 14.21 -4.14 13.00
N GLU A 38 15.09 -4.25 12.02
CA GLU A 38 14.89 -3.63 10.71
C GLU A 38 13.74 -4.33 9.98
N ILE A 39 12.92 -3.56 9.27
CA ILE A 39 11.79 -4.09 8.49
C ILE A 39 12.04 -3.81 7.02
N MET A 40 12.07 -4.88 6.21
CA MET A 40 12.13 -4.74 4.76
C MET A 40 10.73 -4.60 4.17
N VAL A 41 10.56 -3.59 3.32
CA VAL A 41 9.39 -3.39 2.46
C VAL A 41 9.80 -3.63 1.00
N CYS A 42 8.88 -4.10 0.17
CA CYS A 42 9.20 -4.37 -1.24
C CYS A 42 8.00 -4.18 -2.17
N ASP A 43 8.24 -3.74 -3.39
CA ASP A 43 7.22 -3.81 -4.46
C ASP A 43 6.91 -5.28 -4.81
N GLY A 44 5.72 -5.61 -5.32
CA GLY A 44 4.56 -4.73 -5.51
C GLY A 44 3.26 -5.49 -5.78
N PRO A 45 2.28 -4.92 -6.49
CA PRO A 45 0.90 -5.43 -6.49
C PRO A 45 0.66 -6.75 -7.25
N HIS A 46 1.62 -7.26 -8.02
CA HIS A 46 1.46 -8.47 -8.84
C HIS A 46 2.78 -9.28 -8.98
N GLY A 47 3.60 -9.27 -7.94
CA GLY A 47 4.87 -10.01 -7.90
C GLY A 47 5.88 -9.31 -7.01
N LEU A 48 6.74 -10.09 -6.34
CA LEU A 48 7.81 -9.56 -5.52
C LEU A 48 8.96 -9.04 -6.40
N ARG A 49 9.50 -7.87 -6.07
CA ARG A 49 10.60 -7.23 -6.82
C ARG A 49 11.77 -6.87 -5.91
N LYS A 50 12.27 -7.86 -5.15
CA LYS A 50 13.43 -7.70 -4.27
C LYS A 50 14.69 -7.49 -5.10
N GLN A 51 15.36 -6.35 -4.91
CA GLN A 51 16.62 -6.07 -5.61
C GLN A 51 17.70 -7.07 -5.22
N ASN A 52 18.47 -7.55 -6.19
CA ASN A 52 19.61 -8.40 -5.91
C ASN A 52 20.82 -7.53 -5.55
N SER A 53 21.26 -7.61 -4.30
CA SER A 53 22.38 -6.82 -3.76
C SER A 53 23.73 -7.17 -4.38
N GLU A 54 23.88 -8.36 -4.97
CA GLU A 54 25.11 -8.80 -5.63
C GLU A 54 25.25 -8.24 -7.04
N ASN A 55 24.14 -7.84 -7.66
CA ASN A 55 24.11 -7.31 -9.01
C ASN A 55 23.99 -5.77 -8.94
N LYS A 56 25.10 -5.07 -9.18
CA LYS A 56 25.19 -3.59 -9.07
C LYS A 56 24.43 -2.81 -10.16
N LYS A 57 23.69 -3.50 -11.04
CA LYS A 57 22.90 -2.84 -12.09
C LYS A 57 21.61 -2.27 -11.50
N VAL A 58 21.49 -0.96 -11.48
CA VAL A 58 20.21 -0.30 -11.17
C VAL A 58 19.34 -0.38 -12.42
N GLY A 59 18.19 -1.07 -12.38
CA GLY A 59 17.25 -1.12 -13.50
C GLY A 59 16.55 -2.47 -13.71
N ILE A 60 15.92 -2.63 -14.88
CA ILE A 60 15.24 -3.86 -15.31
C ILE A 60 16.26 -5.02 -15.33
N GLY A 61 15.93 -6.13 -14.67
CA GLY A 61 16.78 -7.32 -14.62
C GLY A 61 17.70 -7.44 -13.40
N ASN A 62 17.52 -6.59 -12.38
CA ASN A 62 18.21 -6.72 -11.09
C ASN A 62 17.24 -7.06 -9.94
N SER A 63 16.65 -8.25 -9.99
CA SER A 63 15.81 -8.77 -8.91
C SER A 63 16.03 -10.26 -8.74
N TYR A 64 15.82 -10.76 -7.52
CA TYR A 64 15.73 -12.21 -7.31
C TYR A 64 14.56 -12.76 -8.14
N PRO A 65 14.67 -13.99 -8.68
CA PRO A 65 13.56 -14.63 -9.38
C PRO A 65 12.33 -14.73 -8.47
N ALA A 66 11.18 -14.32 -9.00
CA ALA A 66 9.89 -14.30 -8.31
C ALA A 66 8.77 -14.52 -9.33
N THR A 67 7.59 -14.93 -8.88
CA THR A 67 6.43 -15.12 -9.75
C THR A 67 5.87 -13.78 -10.17
N CYS A 68 5.83 -13.54 -11.49
CA CYS A 68 5.13 -12.40 -12.06
C CYS A 68 3.67 -12.80 -12.33
N PHE A 69 2.77 -12.43 -11.44
CA PHE A 69 1.34 -12.71 -11.58
C PHE A 69 0.70 -11.79 -12.64
N PRO A 70 -0.48 -12.16 -13.18
CA PRO A 70 -1.26 -11.25 -14.00
C PRO A 70 -1.55 -9.95 -13.23
N THR A 71 -1.53 -8.83 -13.93
CA THR A 71 -1.72 -7.51 -13.34
C THR A 71 -3.16 -7.33 -12.85
N ALA A 72 -3.39 -6.37 -11.96
CA ALA A 72 -4.68 -6.17 -11.29
C ALA A 72 -5.86 -5.96 -12.26
N VAL A 73 -5.64 -5.32 -13.42
CA VAL A 73 -6.68 -5.21 -14.46
C VAL A 73 -7.12 -6.57 -14.97
N THR A 74 -6.19 -7.49 -15.15
CA THR A 74 -6.47 -8.84 -15.67
C THR A 74 -7.10 -9.70 -14.60
N THR A 75 -6.59 -9.65 -13.36
CA THR A 75 -7.12 -10.45 -12.26
C THR A 75 -8.51 -9.98 -11.82
N ALA A 76 -8.81 -8.68 -11.92
CA ALA A 76 -10.17 -8.15 -11.68
C ALA A 76 -11.21 -8.73 -12.63
N CYS A 77 -10.84 -9.06 -13.88
CA CYS A 77 -11.74 -9.70 -14.85
C CYS A 77 -12.21 -11.10 -14.44
N SER A 78 -11.58 -11.73 -13.44
CA SER A 78 -12.05 -13.01 -12.88
C SER A 78 -13.32 -12.87 -12.05
N TRP A 79 -13.57 -11.69 -11.46
CA TRP A 79 -14.63 -11.49 -10.44
C TRP A 79 -14.55 -12.48 -9.26
N ASP A 80 -13.41 -13.13 -9.06
CA ASP A 80 -13.20 -14.21 -8.09
C ASP A 80 -12.31 -13.74 -6.92
N ARG A 81 -12.96 -13.44 -5.79
CA ARG A 81 -12.27 -13.02 -4.55
C ARG A 81 -11.42 -14.15 -3.96
N ASP A 82 -11.84 -15.41 -4.09
CA ASP A 82 -11.11 -16.54 -3.52
C ASP A 82 -9.82 -16.80 -4.33
N LEU A 83 -9.87 -16.55 -5.64
CA LEU A 83 -8.67 -16.53 -6.49
C LEU A 83 -7.70 -15.43 -6.06
N ILE A 84 -8.17 -14.20 -5.81
CA ILE A 84 -7.30 -13.10 -5.36
C ILE A 84 -6.72 -13.38 -3.97
N TYR A 85 -7.50 -13.97 -3.07
CA TYR A 85 -7.03 -14.37 -1.75
C TYR A 85 -5.87 -15.38 -1.86
N ARG A 86 -6.03 -16.44 -2.67
CA ARG A 86 -4.97 -17.44 -2.91
C ARG A 86 -3.74 -16.83 -3.58
N MET A 87 -3.93 -15.90 -4.53
CA MET A 87 -2.82 -15.15 -5.11
C MET A 87 -2.07 -14.33 -4.04
N GLY A 88 -2.79 -13.72 -3.11
CA GLY A 88 -2.20 -13.03 -1.96
C GLY A 88 -1.36 -13.95 -1.08
N GLN A 89 -1.83 -15.18 -0.81
CA GLN A 89 -1.06 -16.18 -0.05
C GLN A 89 0.23 -16.57 -0.78
N ALA A 90 0.17 -16.83 -2.09
CA ALA A 90 1.35 -17.17 -2.88
C ALA A 90 2.39 -16.03 -2.92
N LEU A 91 1.94 -14.77 -3.01
CA LEU A 91 2.82 -13.60 -2.88
C LEU A 91 3.48 -13.51 -1.50
N ALA A 92 2.75 -13.84 -0.44
CA ALA A 92 3.29 -13.82 0.91
C ALA A 92 4.32 -14.95 1.15
N GLU A 93 4.13 -16.12 0.54
CA GLU A 93 5.14 -17.19 0.55
C GLU A 93 6.48 -16.72 -0.05
N GLU A 94 6.45 -15.97 -1.16
CA GLU A 94 7.67 -15.39 -1.73
C GLU A 94 8.28 -14.31 -0.82
N CYS A 95 7.44 -13.50 -0.15
CA CYS A 95 7.93 -12.52 0.81
C CYS A 95 8.65 -13.21 1.98
N LEU A 96 8.11 -14.31 2.52
CA LEU A 96 8.73 -15.11 3.58
C LEU A 96 10.06 -15.71 3.14
N GLN A 97 10.14 -16.27 1.93
CA GLN A 97 11.37 -16.83 1.36
C GLN A 97 12.48 -15.78 1.17
N HIS A 98 12.10 -14.52 1.06
CA HIS A 98 12.98 -13.41 0.78
C HIS A 98 13.09 -12.39 1.92
N ASP A 99 12.70 -12.74 3.15
CA ASP A 99 12.81 -11.88 4.35
C ASP A 99 12.14 -10.49 4.17
N VAL A 100 11.03 -10.43 3.44
CA VAL A 100 10.24 -9.20 3.25
C VAL A 100 9.05 -9.22 4.18
N SER A 101 8.90 -8.18 5.00
CA SER A 101 7.80 -8.12 5.99
C SER A 101 6.57 -7.38 5.49
N VAL A 102 6.70 -6.49 4.49
CA VAL A 102 5.57 -5.74 3.93
C VAL A 102 5.66 -5.67 2.41
N LEU A 103 4.60 -6.13 1.75
CA LEU A 103 4.41 -6.01 0.31
C LEU A 103 3.70 -4.68 -0.02
N LEU A 104 4.31 -3.88 -0.91
CA LEU A 104 3.77 -2.58 -1.33
C LEU A 104 2.65 -2.75 -2.35
N GLY A 105 1.50 -3.21 -1.89
CA GLY A 105 0.26 -3.35 -2.65
C GLY A 105 -0.90 -3.74 -1.74
N PRO A 106 -2.13 -3.82 -2.27
CA PRO A 106 -2.49 -3.66 -3.67
C PRO A 106 -2.76 -2.20 -4.08
N GLY A 107 -2.79 -1.96 -5.39
CA GLY A 107 -3.22 -0.68 -5.96
C GLY A 107 -4.73 -0.66 -6.22
N VAL A 108 -5.47 0.28 -5.60
CA VAL A 108 -6.93 0.40 -5.73
C VAL A 108 -7.39 1.76 -6.27
N ASN A 109 -6.50 2.53 -6.90
CA ASN A 109 -6.91 3.78 -7.55
C ASN A 109 -7.93 3.53 -8.67
N MET A 110 -8.85 4.47 -8.84
CA MET A 110 -9.91 4.36 -9.84
C MET A 110 -9.38 4.60 -11.24
N LYS A 111 -9.78 3.76 -12.19
CA LYS A 111 -9.52 3.93 -13.63
C LYS A 111 -10.40 5.04 -14.22
N ARG A 112 -10.27 6.28 -13.73
CA ARG A 112 -11.07 7.44 -14.16
C ARG A 112 -11.03 7.65 -15.68
N SER A 113 -9.87 7.44 -16.28
CA SER A 113 -9.63 7.54 -17.71
C SER A 113 -8.81 6.34 -18.15
N PRO A 114 -9.07 5.77 -19.34
CA PRO A 114 -8.29 4.66 -19.87
C PRO A 114 -6.81 5.02 -20.11
N LEU A 115 -6.48 6.32 -20.18
CA LEU A 115 -5.15 6.82 -20.50
C LEU A 115 -4.18 6.89 -19.30
N CYS A 116 -4.63 6.59 -18.08
CA CYS A 116 -3.73 6.56 -16.93
C CYS A 116 -2.70 5.43 -17.11
N GLY A 117 -1.42 5.79 -17.12
CA GLY A 117 -0.31 4.86 -17.38
C GLY A 117 -0.15 3.73 -16.36
N ARG A 118 -0.87 3.79 -15.22
CA ARG A 118 -0.87 2.76 -14.17
C ARG A 118 -2.16 1.96 -14.08
N ASN A 119 -3.10 2.14 -15.02
CA ASN A 119 -4.35 1.37 -15.03
C ASN A 119 -4.13 -0.15 -15.02
N PHE A 120 -3.01 -0.64 -15.57
CA PHE A 120 -2.70 -2.07 -15.56
C PHE A 120 -2.59 -2.64 -14.14
N GLU A 121 -2.08 -1.86 -13.17
CA GLU A 121 -1.88 -2.30 -11.78
C GLU A 121 -3.03 -1.91 -10.84
N TYR A 122 -4.13 -1.37 -11.37
CA TYR A 122 -5.36 -1.10 -10.62
C TYR A 122 -6.49 -2.05 -11.04
N PHE A 123 -7.37 -2.40 -10.10
CA PHE A 123 -8.40 -3.41 -10.35
C PHE A 123 -9.51 -2.93 -11.30
N SER A 124 -10.19 -1.82 -11.00
CA SER A 124 -11.42 -1.44 -11.71
C SER A 124 -11.66 0.06 -11.76
N GLU A 125 -12.55 0.49 -12.65
CA GLU A 125 -13.24 1.79 -12.60
C GLU A 125 -14.40 1.78 -11.60
N ASP A 126 -14.93 0.60 -11.27
CA ASP A 126 -15.98 0.40 -10.29
C ASP A 126 -15.39 0.25 -8.87
N PRO A 127 -15.83 1.08 -7.90
CA PRO A 127 -15.27 1.08 -6.55
C PRO A 127 -15.62 -0.16 -5.73
N GLU A 128 -16.75 -0.81 -6.02
CA GLU A 128 -17.16 -2.02 -5.31
C GLU A 128 -16.28 -3.20 -5.71
N LEU A 129 -16.08 -3.44 -7.01
CA LEU A 129 -15.16 -4.46 -7.52
C LEU A 129 -13.73 -4.19 -7.04
N ALA A 130 -13.23 -2.96 -7.20
CA ALA A 130 -11.87 -2.62 -6.79
C ALA A 130 -11.64 -2.82 -5.29
N GLY A 131 -12.62 -2.45 -4.45
CA GLY A 131 -12.53 -2.62 -3.01
C GLY A 131 -12.67 -4.08 -2.55
N GLU A 132 -13.55 -4.88 -3.18
CA GLU A 132 -13.65 -6.32 -2.88
C GLU A 132 -12.36 -7.07 -3.25
N MET A 133 -11.78 -6.77 -4.43
CA MET A 133 -10.52 -7.38 -4.85
C MET A 133 -9.34 -6.92 -3.99
N GLY A 134 -9.29 -5.63 -3.66
CA GLY A 134 -8.29 -5.09 -2.73
C GLY A 134 -8.37 -5.74 -1.34
N ALA A 135 -9.58 -5.87 -0.80
CA ALA A 135 -9.81 -6.53 0.48
C ALA A 135 -9.37 -8.00 0.47
N ALA A 136 -9.71 -8.76 -0.58
CA ALA A 136 -9.32 -10.16 -0.73
C ALA A 136 -7.80 -10.32 -0.83
N PHE A 137 -7.12 -9.45 -1.59
CA PHE A 137 -5.66 -9.46 -1.71
C PHE A 137 -5.00 -9.23 -0.34
N ILE A 138 -5.45 -8.19 0.39
CA ILE A 138 -4.92 -7.83 1.70
C ILE A 138 -5.10 -8.99 2.69
N ALA A 139 -6.30 -9.58 2.72
CA ALA A 139 -6.60 -10.71 3.59
C ALA A 139 -5.71 -11.92 3.26
N GLY A 140 -5.51 -12.22 1.96
CA GLY A 140 -4.65 -13.32 1.51
C GLY A 140 -3.21 -13.14 1.97
N VAL A 141 -2.61 -11.98 1.68
CA VAL A 141 -1.21 -11.70 2.07
C VAL A 141 -1.04 -11.71 3.60
N GLN A 142 -1.93 -11.02 4.33
CA GLN A 142 -1.82 -10.89 5.79
C GLN A 142 -2.17 -12.18 6.55
N SER A 143 -2.87 -13.13 5.93
CA SER A 143 -3.12 -14.45 6.52
C SER A 143 -1.83 -15.24 6.79
N MET A 144 -0.75 -14.89 6.09
CA MET A 144 0.57 -15.54 6.19
C MET A 144 1.57 -14.72 7.03
N GLY A 145 1.11 -13.67 7.73
CA GLY A 145 1.94 -12.83 8.58
C GLY A 145 2.80 -11.79 7.83
N ILE A 146 2.48 -11.52 6.56
CA ILE A 146 3.12 -10.47 5.75
C ILE A 146 2.19 -9.26 5.68
N GLY A 147 2.72 -8.07 5.96
CA GLY A 147 1.97 -6.82 5.86
C GLY A 147 1.69 -6.40 4.42
N THR A 148 0.69 -5.53 4.26
CA THR A 148 0.36 -4.90 2.98
C THR A 148 0.36 -3.38 3.10
N ALA A 149 0.63 -2.70 1.98
CA ALA A 149 0.51 -1.24 1.86
C ALA A 149 -0.51 -0.87 0.79
N LEU A 150 -1.75 -0.62 1.22
CA LEU A 150 -2.85 -0.21 0.35
C LEU A 150 -2.52 1.14 -0.31
N LYS A 151 -2.60 1.22 -1.64
CA LYS A 151 -2.09 2.39 -2.38
C LYS A 151 -2.94 2.80 -3.60
N HIS A 152 -2.86 4.05 -4.07
CA HIS A 152 -2.24 5.24 -3.47
C HIS A 152 -3.33 6.18 -2.99
N PHE A 153 -3.30 6.54 -1.71
CA PHE A 153 -4.39 7.22 -1.03
C PHE A 153 -4.22 8.75 -1.09
N ALA A 154 -5.02 9.53 -1.84
CA ALA A 154 -6.08 9.13 -2.77
C ALA A 154 -6.09 10.06 -4.02
N GLY A 155 -6.96 9.78 -5.00
CA GLY A 155 -7.13 10.63 -6.18
C GLY A 155 -6.05 10.49 -7.27
N ASN A 156 -5.04 9.64 -7.07
CA ASN A 156 -3.96 9.40 -8.04
C ASN A 156 -4.43 8.60 -9.28
N SER A 157 -5.11 9.28 -10.20
CA SER A 157 -5.73 8.66 -11.39
C SER A 157 -5.06 9.09 -12.71
N GLN A 158 -3.86 9.66 -12.66
CA GLN A 158 -3.03 9.99 -13.82
C GLN A 158 -1.55 10.08 -13.44
N GLU A 159 -0.66 9.76 -14.39
CA GLU A 159 0.80 9.87 -14.15
C GLU A 159 1.37 11.23 -14.52
N MET A 160 0.73 11.94 -15.46
CA MET A 160 1.20 13.24 -15.92
C MET A 160 1.28 14.20 -14.73
N LYS A 161 2.51 14.63 -14.41
CA LYS A 161 2.83 15.53 -13.29
C LYS A 161 2.27 15.05 -11.94
N ARG A 162 2.21 13.74 -11.68
CA ARG A 162 1.60 13.19 -10.45
C ARG A 162 2.12 13.79 -9.14
N MET A 163 3.37 14.29 -9.12
CA MET A 163 3.98 14.93 -7.93
C MET A 163 3.59 16.41 -7.73
N THR A 164 2.91 17.03 -8.69
CA THR A 164 2.50 18.45 -8.61
C THR A 164 1.06 18.70 -9.09
N SER A 165 0.40 17.67 -9.61
CA SER A 165 -1.00 17.74 -10.05
C SER A 165 -1.94 17.89 -8.85
N ASN A 166 -3.03 18.65 -9.04
CA ASN A 166 -4.09 18.79 -8.06
C ASN A 166 -5.38 18.15 -8.56
N SER A 167 -5.80 17.08 -7.90
CA SER A 167 -7.07 16.41 -8.15
C SER A 167 -8.18 17.20 -7.47
N ILE A 168 -8.94 17.97 -8.26
CA ILE A 168 -10.13 18.68 -7.82
C ILE A 168 -11.34 17.75 -7.96
N ILE A 169 -11.88 17.30 -6.83
CA ILE A 169 -12.94 16.29 -6.75
C ILE A 169 -13.95 16.75 -5.69
N ASP A 170 -15.23 16.83 -6.05
CA ASP A 170 -16.29 17.15 -5.09
C ASP A 170 -16.47 16.03 -4.06
N ASP A 171 -17.03 16.36 -2.89
CA ASP A 171 -17.15 15.44 -1.77
C ASP A 171 -17.93 14.16 -2.13
N ARG A 172 -18.93 14.27 -3.00
CA ARG A 172 -19.76 13.13 -3.39
C ARG A 172 -18.96 12.16 -4.24
N ALA A 173 -18.33 12.63 -5.32
CA ALA A 173 -17.48 11.80 -6.16
C ALA A 173 -16.29 11.23 -5.36
N LEU A 174 -15.70 12.03 -4.48
CA LEU A 174 -14.60 11.61 -3.62
C LEU A 174 -15.01 10.44 -2.73
N ARG A 175 -16.15 10.54 -2.04
CA ARG A 175 -16.64 9.50 -1.12
C ARG A 175 -17.23 8.27 -1.83
N GLU A 176 -18.01 8.47 -2.89
CA GLU A 176 -18.69 7.37 -3.61
C GLU A 176 -17.76 6.59 -4.55
N VAL A 177 -16.72 7.22 -5.10
CA VAL A 177 -15.85 6.61 -6.14
C VAL A 177 -14.42 6.43 -5.65
N TYR A 178 -13.71 7.51 -5.34
CA TYR A 178 -12.25 7.45 -5.13
C TYR A 178 -11.84 6.88 -3.78
N LEU A 179 -12.63 7.14 -2.74
CA LEU A 179 -12.37 6.67 -1.37
C LEU A 179 -13.04 5.33 -1.10
N ARG A 180 -14.11 4.99 -1.82
CA ARG A 180 -14.95 3.83 -1.52
C ARG A 180 -14.19 2.50 -1.56
N ALA A 181 -13.29 2.31 -2.52
CA ALA A 181 -12.45 1.11 -2.57
C ALA A 181 -11.49 1.01 -1.37
N PHE A 182 -10.92 2.14 -0.94
CA PHE A 182 -10.05 2.21 0.23
C PHE A 182 -10.82 1.94 1.53
N GLU A 183 -11.99 2.58 1.70
CA GLU A 183 -12.87 2.38 2.84
C GLU A 183 -13.19 0.90 3.02
N LYS A 184 -13.61 0.25 1.94
CA LYS A 184 -13.96 -1.17 1.95
C LYS A 184 -12.75 -2.04 2.31
N ALA A 185 -11.59 -1.80 1.71
CA ALA A 185 -10.36 -2.55 1.99
C ALA A 185 -9.91 -2.38 3.46
N VAL A 186 -9.98 -1.16 4.01
CA VAL A 186 -9.66 -0.88 5.42
C VAL A 186 -10.63 -1.59 6.36
N LYS A 187 -11.94 -1.40 6.17
CA LYS A 187 -12.96 -1.97 7.06
C LYS A 187 -13.02 -3.49 7.02
N LYS A 188 -12.73 -4.11 5.88
CA LYS A 188 -12.78 -5.58 5.73
C LYS A 188 -11.49 -6.29 6.12
N SER A 189 -10.34 -5.69 5.85
CA SER A 189 -9.07 -6.43 5.87
C SER A 189 -7.94 -5.75 6.64
N GLN A 190 -8.12 -4.51 7.15
CA GLN A 190 -7.14 -3.78 7.97
C GLN A 190 -5.69 -3.92 7.47
N PRO A 191 -5.34 -3.29 6.33
CA PRO A 191 -3.96 -3.32 5.85
C PRO A 191 -3.02 -2.77 6.92
N TRP A 192 -1.80 -3.28 7.03
CA TRP A 192 -0.84 -2.79 8.02
C TRP A 192 -0.36 -1.37 7.73
N MET A 193 -0.35 -0.97 6.44
CA MET A 193 0.06 0.34 5.98
C MET A 193 -0.90 0.88 4.91
N VAL A 194 -0.98 2.21 4.82
CA VAL A 194 -1.58 2.92 3.70
C VAL A 194 -0.52 3.84 3.09
N MET A 195 -0.31 3.74 1.78
CA MET A 195 0.65 4.57 1.07
C MET A 195 -0.07 5.79 0.49
N ASN A 196 0.33 6.97 0.95
CA ASN A 196 -0.20 8.24 0.45
C ASN A 196 0.11 8.43 -1.05
N ALA A 197 -0.81 9.06 -1.76
CA ALA A 197 -0.62 9.48 -3.13
C ALA A 197 0.33 10.67 -3.25
N TYR A 198 0.94 10.82 -4.43
CA TYR A 198 1.83 11.93 -4.72
C TYR A 198 1.10 13.27 -4.93
N ASN A 199 -0.12 13.23 -5.49
CA ASN A 199 -0.83 14.43 -5.92
C ASN A 199 -1.39 15.25 -4.74
N LEU A 200 -1.73 16.50 -5.03
CA LEU A 200 -2.66 17.24 -4.19
C LEU A 200 -4.08 16.72 -4.39
N LEU A 201 -4.87 16.75 -3.33
CA LEU A 201 -6.30 16.52 -3.33
C LEU A 201 -6.96 17.80 -2.82
N ASN A 202 -7.75 18.45 -3.68
CA ASN A 202 -8.42 19.72 -3.37
C ASN A 202 -7.49 20.79 -2.76
N GLY A 203 -6.25 20.88 -3.24
CA GLY A 203 -5.29 21.92 -2.84
C GLY A 203 -4.29 21.54 -1.75
N THR A 204 -4.36 20.33 -1.17
CA THR A 204 -3.39 19.86 -0.16
C THR A 204 -2.77 18.54 -0.58
N TYR A 205 -1.45 18.37 -0.44
CA TYR A 205 -0.78 17.10 -0.70
C TYR A 205 -1.39 15.98 0.13
N CYS A 206 -1.65 14.82 -0.48
CA CYS A 206 -2.25 13.70 0.25
C CYS A 206 -1.40 13.29 1.46
N SER A 207 -0.07 13.39 1.37
CA SER A 207 0.88 13.11 2.45
C SER A 207 0.84 14.10 3.63
N GLU A 208 0.17 15.24 3.49
CA GLU A 208 0.05 16.28 4.53
C GLU A 208 -1.42 16.65 4.84
N ASN A 209 -2.38 15.92 4.25
CA ASN A 209 -3.80 16.23 4.37
C ASN A 209 -4.41 15.58 5.63
N ASP A 210 -4.58 16.36 6.70
CA ASP A 210 -5.15 15.91 7.99
C ASP A 210 -6.57 15.35 7.84
N TRP A 211 -7.40 15.98 7.01
CA TRP A 211 -8.76 15.50 6.75
C TRP A 211 -8.72 14.10 6.14
N LEU A 212 -7.83 13.87 5.17
CA LEU A 212 -7.72 12.57 4.53
C LEU A 212 -7.14 11.49 5.47
N GLN A 213 -6.03 11.79 6.15
CA GLN A 213 -5.27 10.81 6.92
C GLN A 213 -5.81 10.55 8.32
N ASN A 214 -6.27 11.59 9.02
CA ASN A 214 -6.73 11.46 10.40
C ASN A 214 -8.25 11.42 10.47
N LYS A 215 -8.95 12.35 9.82
CA LYS A 215 -10.43 12.39 9.90
C LYS A 215 -11.07 11.23 9.16
N VAL A 216 -10.80 11.07 7.88
CA VAL A 216 -11.42 10.01 7.08
C VAL A 216 -10.83 8.64 7.43
N LEU A 217 -9.51 8.46 7.26
CA LEU A 217 -8.90 7.14 7.38
C LEU A 217 -8.94 6.59 8.82
N ARG A 218 -8.65 7.40 9.84
CA ARG A 218 -8.59 6.92 11.24
C ARG A 218 -9.90 7.14 12.00
N ASP A 219 -10.40 8.37 12.07
CA ASP A 219 -11.57 8.69 12.91
C ASP A 219 -12.87 8.08 12.32
N GLU A 220 -13.10 8.20 11.00
CA GLU A 220 -14.32 7.66 10.36
C GLU A 220 -14.23 6.16 10.04
N TRP A 221 -13.09 5.67 9.54
CA TRP A 221 -12.98 4.27 9.07
C TRP A 221 -12.34 3.31 10.07
N GLY A 222 -11.70 3.83 11.12
CA GLY A 222 -11.06 3.00 12.15
C GLY A 222 -9.81 2.28 11.65
N PHE A 223 -9.00 2.91 10.80
CA PHE A 223 -7.69 2.36 10.40
C PHE A 223 -6.73 2.24 11.59
N GLU A 224 -6.27 1.02 11.87
CA GLU A 224 -5.37 0.72 12.99
C GLU A 224 -3.89 0.63 12.61
N GLY A 225 -3.56 0.73 11.32
CA GLY A 225 -2.21 0.54 10.82
C GLY A 225 -1.28 1.73 11.06
N ALA A 226 -0.05 1.58 10.58
CA ALA A 226 0.99 2.60 10.60
C ALA A 226 0.62 3.78 9.69
#